data_AF-X1ACR4-F1
#
_entry.id   AF-X1ACR4-F1
#
_cell.length_a   1.000
_cell.length_b   1.000
_cell.length_c   1.000
_cell.angle_alpha   90.00
_cell.angle_beta   90.00
_cell.angle_gamma   90.00
#
_symmetry.space_group_name_H-M   'P 1'
#
loop_
_entity.id
_entity.type
_entity.pdbx_description
1 polymer ?
#
loop_
_entity_poly.entity_id
_entity_poly.type
_entity_poly.pdbx_seq_one_letter_code
_entity_poly.pdbx_strand_id
1 'polypeptide(L)'
;ENLKRLEILLSNEKVLPKDLKEKIDLHLEKDEKAMTSRRDLLKIMALIFFPPGEELTLSSAGKRLKLSRSHIKIMRRVEQLYPELKKIIASPKNTQLNAEFLIEAKKELVEISLLLLAANLNKLASSRLVIQLLKEHFKKSSLILHPPKLVRGEELIKLLRIPSGPYISYLLSRIHQAQVMEKVKTKEKAIEYAEKIAREIDKEKDQNHSRRKHL
;
A
#
# COMPACT_ATOMS: atom_id res chain seq x y z
N GLU A 1 20.36 -6.27 15.96
CA GLU A 1 20.37 -4.83 15.65
C GLU A 1 19.01 -4.27 15.23
N ASN A 2 18.33 -4.80 14.21
CA ASN A 2 17.04 -4.26 13.73
C ASN A 2 15.90 -4.29 14.76
N LEU A 3 15.76 -5.38 15.54
CA LEU A 3 14.80 -5.43 16.63
C LEU A 3 15.04 -4.29 17.63
N LYS A 4 16.30 -4.04 18.02
CA LYS A 4 16.66 -2.93 18.92
C LYS A 4 16.25 -1.57 18.32
N ARG A 5 16.47 -1.35 17.03
CA ARG A 5 16.04 -0.12 16.32
C ARG A 5 14.52 0.02 16.26
N LEU A 6 13.80 -1.09 16.07
CA LEU A 6 12.34 -1.11 16.11
C LEU A 6 11.82 -0.76 17.51
N GLU A 7 12.40 -1.33 18.57
CA GLU A 7 12.02 -1.02 19.96
C GLU A 7 12.28 0.46 20.29
N ILE A 8 13.41 1.02 19.83
CA ILE A 8 13.70 2.45 19.94
C ILE A 8 12.64 3.27 19.19
N LEU A 9 12.29 2.90 17.96
CA LEU A 9 11.28 3.57 17.15
C LEU A 9 9.91 3.60 17.84
N LEU A 10 9.47 2.47 18.39
CA LEU A 10 8.18 2.34 19.06
C LEU A 10 8.15 3.05 20.42
N SER A 11 9.28 3.15 21.10
CA SER A 11 9.39 3.81 22.40
C SER A 11 9.57 5.33 22.30
N ASN A 12 10.16 5.83 21.21
CA ASN A 12 10.61 7.21 21.09
C ASN A 12 9.60 8.13 20.37
N GLU A 13 8.93 8.99 21.14
CA GLU A 13 7.98 9.99 20.64
C GLU A 13 8.62 11.10 19.77
N LYS A 14 9.94 11.25 19.80
CA LYS A 14 10.64 12.19 18.90
C LYS A 14 10.67 11.70 17.45
N VAL A 15 10.49 10.40 17.22
CA VAL A 15 10.53 9.80 15.87
C VAL A 15 9.12 9.62 15.30
N LEU A 16 8.18 9.16 16.13
CA LEU A 16 6.77 9.03 15.75
C LEU A 16 5.92 10.04 16.53
N PRO A 17 5.20 10.94 15.84
CA PRO A 17 4.24 11.84 16.49
C PRO A 17 3.25 11.08 17.37
N LYS A 18 2.90 11.64 18.52
CA LYS A 18 2.06 10.98 19.54
C LYS A 18 0.74 10.44 18.98
N ASP A 19 0.03 11.24 18.19
CA ASP A 19 -1.24 10.87 17.55
C ASP A 19 -1.10 9.69 16.57
N LEU A 20 0.06 9.58 15.91
CA LEU A 20 0.36 8.50 15.01
C LEU A 20 0.75 7.23 15.78
N LYS A 21 1.53 7.39 16.86
CA LYS A 21 1.95 6.29 17.74
C LYS A 21 0.75 5.57 18.35
N GLU A 22 -0.22 6.30 18.90
CA GLU A 22 -1.45 5.71 19.48
C GLU A 22 -2.21 4.83 18.48
N LYS A 23 -2.31 5.27 17.21
CA LYS A 23 -2.96 4.48 16.14
C LYS A 23 -2.17 3.25 15.74
N ILE A 24 -0.84 3.35 15.75
CA ILE A 24 0.06 2.22 15.51
C ILE A 24 -0.08 1.19 16.63
N ASP A 25 -0.06 1.63 17.90
CA ASP A 25 -0.18 0.74 19.05
C ASP A 25 -1.52 -0.01 19.01
N LEU A 26 -2.63 0.70 18.76
CA LEU A 26 -3.95 0.08 18.59
C LEU A 26 -3.99 -0.94 17.45
N HIS A 27 -3.28 -0.68 16.34
CA HIS A 27 -3.19 -1.62 15.22
C HIS A 27 -2.38 -2.86 15.60
N LEU A 28 -1.27 -2.69 16.33
CA LEU A 28 -0.38 -3.78 16.73
C LEU A 28 -0.98 -4.68 17.84
N GLU A 29 -1.91 -4.16 18.62
CA GLU A 29 -2.63 -4.86 19.69
C GLU A 29 -3.88 -5.60 19.21
N LYS A 30 -4.36 -5.32 18.00
CA LYS A 30 -5.69 -5.74 17.51
C LYS A 30 -5.91 -7.25 17.29
N ASP A 31 -4.96 -8.12 17.63
CA ASP A 31 -5.07 -9.58 17.47
C ASP A 31 -4.85 -10.30 18.81
N GLU A 32 -5.82 -10.19 19.73
CA GLU A 32 -5.84 -10.90 21.02
C GLU A 32 -6.16 -12.40 20.90
N LYS A 33 -6.61 -12.88 19.73
CA LYS A 33 -7.06 -14.28 19.56
C LYS A 33 -5.97 -15.27 19.16
N ALA A 34 -4.76 -14.81 18.86
CA ALA A 34 -3.62 -15.67 18.53
C ALA A 34 -2.55 -15.57 19.63
N MET A 35 -1.80 -16.65 19.85
CA MET A 35 -0.67 -16.71 20.79
C MET A 35 0.46 -15.69 20.52
N THR A 36 0.35 -14.89 19.46
CA THR A 36 1.39 -13.96 18.99
C THR A 36 0.65 -12.73 18.46
N SER A 37 0.80 -11.58 19.11
CA SER A 37 0.18 -10.34 18.65
C SER A 37 0.79 -9.86 17.32
N ARG A 38 0.17 -8.89 16.63
CA ARG A 38 0.82 -8.26 15.47
C ARG A 38 2.13 -7.57 15.86
N ARG A 39 2.22 -7.07 17.09
CA ARG A 39 3.48 -6.56 17.67
C ARG A 39 4.55 -7.65 17.70
N ASP A 40 4.24 -8.83 18.24
CA ASP A 40 5.21 -9.93 18.33
C ASP A 40 5.60 -10.43 16.94
N LEU A 41 4.64 -10.51 16.02
CA LEU A 41 4.92 -10.85 14.62
C LEU A 41 5.87 -9.83 13.98
N LEU A 42 5.67 -8.54 14.24
CA LEU A 42 6.56 -7.47 13.76
C LEU A 42 7.98 -7.62 14.33
N LYS A 43 8.12 -7.98 15.61
CA LYS A 43 9.43 -8.26 16.22
C LYS A 43 10.12 -9.47 15.59
N ILE A 44 9.38 -10.56 15.36
CA ILE A 44 9.88 -11.75 14.65
C ILE A 44 10.33 -11.36 13.24
N MET A 45 9.52 -10.61 12.50
CA MET A 45 9.92 -10.10 11.19
C MET A 45 11.20 -9.26 11.31
N ALA A 46 11.29 -8.31 12.23
CA ALA A 46 12.49 -7.47 12.40
C ALA A 46 13.77 -8.27 12.71
N LEU A 47 13.64 -9.44 13.36
CA LEU A 47 14.75 -10.37 13.59
C LEU A 47 15.17 -11.10 12.31
N ILE A 48 14.22 -11.50 11.47
CA ILE A 48 14.47 -12.30 10.26
C ILE A 48 14.83 -11.43 9.05
N PHE A 49 14.28 -10.22 8.96
CA PHE A 49 14.18 -9.41 7.75
C PHE A 49 15.53 -8.93 7.15
N PHE A 50 16.67 -9.26 7.77
CA PHE A 50 18.02 -9.06 7.22
C PHE A 50 18.95 -10.22 7.63
N PRO A 51 19.44 -11.02 6.67
CA PRO A 51 20.66 -10.65 5.96
C PRO A 51 20.50 -10.64 4.42
N PRO A 52 21.15 -9.69 3.72
CA PRO A 52 21.18 -9.68 2.27
C PRO A 52 22.00 -10.88 1.80
N GLY A 53 21.36 -11.87 1.18
CA GLY A 53 22.07 -12.98 0.52
C GLY A 53 21.57 -14.40 0.84
N GLU A 54 20.61 -14.58 1.76
CA GLU A 54 20.09 -15.92 2.05
C GLU A 54 18.69 -16.17 1.45
N GLU A 55 18.48 -17.39 0.94
CA GLU A 55 17.24 -17.92 0.34
C GLU A 55 16.01 -17.91 1.25
N LEU A 56 16.14 -17.49 2.52
CA LEU A 56 15.07 -17.58 3.51
C LEU A 56 14.12 -16.40 3.44
N THR A 57 12.99 -16.59 2.77
CA THR A 57 11.90 -15.61 2.73
C THR A 57 11.14 -15.52 4.06
N LEU A 58 10.56 -14.36 4.39
CA LEU A 58 9.77 -14.19 5.63
C LEU A 58 8.68 -15.26 5.76
N SER A 59 7.95 -15.54 4.67
CA SER A 59 6.87 -16.51 4.70
C SER A 59 7.36 -17.96 4.88
N SER A 60 8.57 -18.29 4.42
CA SER A 60 9.20 -19.60 4.68
C SER A 60 9.63 -19.74 6.15
N ALA A 61 10.21 -18.69 6.73
CA ALA A 61 10.58 -18.66 8.15
C ALA A 61 9.34 -18.80 9.04
N GLY A 62 8.25 -18.11 8.72
CA GLY A 62 6.98 -18.26 9.44
C GLY A 62 6.42 -19.69 9.43
N LYS A 63 6.57 -20.42 8.32
CA LYS A 63 6.18 -21.85 8.24
C LYS A 63 7.06 -22.72 9.14
N ARG A 64 8.38 -22.50 9.14
CA ARG A 64 9.33 -23.25 9.98
C ARG A 64 9.10 -23.02 11.47
N LEU A 65 8.76 -21.79 11.85
CA LEU A 65 8.37 -21.40 13.20
C LEU A 65 6.94 -21.83 13.58
N LYS A 66 6.23 -22.54 12.69
CA LYS A 66 4.85 -23.03 12.89
C LYS A 66 3.86 -21.92 13.27
N LEU A 67 4.04 -20.72 12.71
CA LEU A 67 3.11 -19.61 12.92
C LEU A 67 1.74 -19.89 12.28
N SER A 68 0.72 -19.17 12.73
CA SER A 68 -0.63 -19.29 12.20
C SER A 68 -0.69 -18.95 10.70
N ARG A 69 -1.71 -19.47 10.00
CA ARG A 69 -1.93 -19.17 8.57
C ARG A 69 -2.13 -17.67 8.31
N SER A 70 -2.77 -16.95 9.23
CA SER A 70 -2.96 -15.50 9.14
C SER A 70 -1.63 -14.75 9.27
N HIS A 71 -0.75 -15.14 10.21
CA HIS A 71 0.58 -14.53 10.36
C HIS A 71 1.46 -14.80 9.14
N ILE A 72 1.48 -16.03 8.63
CA ILE A 72 2.23 -16.36 7.41
C ILE A 72 1.72 -15.54 6.21
N LYS A 73 0.41 -15.27 6.15
CA LYS A 73 -0.17 -14.39 5.11
C LYS A 73 0.32 -12.95 5.25
N ILE A 74 0.36 -12.39 6.46
CA ILE A 74 0.91 -11.05 6.71
C ILE A 74 2.38 -11.00 6.31
N MET A 75 3.19 -11.95 6.78
CA MET A 75 4.62 -12.05 6.45
C MET A 75 4.85 -12.11 4.93
N ARG A 76 4.06 -12.91 4.21
CA ARG A 76 4.13 -12.97 2.74
C ARG A 76 3.80 -11.63 2.08
N ARG A 77 2.80 -10.91 2.57
CA ARG A 77 2.45 -9.60 2.02
C ARG A 77 3.54 -8.57 2.28
N VAL A 78 4.15 -8.59 3.47
CA VAL A 78 5.29 -7.73 3.80
C VAL A 78 6.46 -8.02 2.85
N GLU A 79 6.78 -9.29 2.65
CA GLU A 79 7.83 -9.75 1.72
C GLU A 79 7.60 -9.23 0.29
N GLN A 80 6.37 -9.33 -0.22
CA GLN A 80 6.02 -8.92 -1.57
C GLN A 80 6.01 -7.40 -1.76
N LEU A 81 5.56 -6.64 -0.77
CA LEU A 81 5.31 -5.20 -0.90
C LEU A 81 6.47 -4.31 -0.43
N TYR A 82 7.39 -4.85 0.35
CA TYR A 82 8.54 -4.08 0.82
C TYR A 82 9.43 -3.53 -0.31
N PRO A 83 9.74 -4.28 -1.39
CA PRO A 83 10.45 -3.72 -2.55
C PRO A 83 9.70 -2.55 -3.21
N GLU A 84 8.37 -2.61 -3.27
CA GLU A 84 7.56 -1.52 -3.84
C GLU A 84 7.63 -0.24 -3.00
N LEU A 85 7.64 -0.37 -1.65
CA LEU A 85 7.85 0.79 -0.78
C LEU A 85 9.21 1.46 -1.02
N LYS A 86 10.26 0.67 -1.28
CA LYS A 86 11.58 1.24 -1.63
C LYS A 86 11.53 2.05 -2.92
N LYS A 87 10.79 1.59 -3.94
CA LYS A 87 10.61 2.33 -5.21
C LYS A 87 9.87 3.66 -4.98
N ILE A 88 8.85 3.66 -4.13
CA ILE A 88 8.09 4.87 -3.77
C ILE A 88 8.99 5.91 -3.11
N ILE A 89 9.88 5.48 -2.23
CA ILE A 89 10.85 6.38 -1.58
C ILE A 89 11.84 6.95 -2.57
N ALA A 90 12.19 6.21 -3.61
CA ALA A 90 13.01 6.71 -4.71
C ALA A 90 12.25 7.71 -5.61
N SER A 91 10.91 7.72 -5.57
CA SER A 91 10.04 8.57 -6.41
C SER A 91 9.00 9.38 -5.59
N PRO A 92 9.43 10.20 -4.62
CA PRO A 92 8.54 10.78 -3.59
C PRO A 92 7.44 11.71 -4.12
N LYS A 93 7.64 12.30 -5.32
CA LYS A 93 6.67 13.23 -5.94
C LYS A 93 5.54 12.50 -6.69
N ASN A 94 5.61 11.18 -6.84
CA ASN A 94 4.62 10.42 -7.60
C ASN A 94 3.39 10.08 -6.73
N THR A 95 2.44 11.01 -6.70
CA THR A 95 1.19 10.87 -5.95
C THR A 95 0.33 9.67 -6.39
N GLN A 96 0.45 9.25 -7.65
CA GLN A 96 -0.25 8.12 -8.21
C GLN A 96 0.28 6.79 -7.63
N LEU A 97 1.60 6.61 -7.64
CA LEU A 97 2.25 5.44 -7.04
C LEU A 97 1.99 5.36 -5.52
N ASN A 98 1.97 6.51 -4.84
CA ASN A 98 1.64 6.56 -3.41
C ASN A 98 0.21 6.04 -3.15
N ALA A 99 -0.77 6.49 -3.94
CA ALA A 99 -2.16 6.07 -3.79
C ALA A 99 -2.34 4.57 -4.12
N GLU A 100 -1.70 4.10 -5.19
CA GLU A 100 -1.67 2.68 -5.57
C GLU A 100 -1.15 1.81 -4.43
N PHE A 101 -0.04 2.20 -3.83
CA PHE A 101 0.56 1.46 -2.74
C PHE A 101 -0.24 1.51 -1.45
N LEU A 102 -0.86 2.65 -1.11
CA LEU A 102 -1.76 2.74 0.05
C LEU A 102 -2.93 1.76 -0.09
N ILE A 103 -3.51 1.65 -1.29
CA ILE A 103 -4.60 0.73 -1.61
C ILE A 103 -4.13 -0.72 -1.56
N GLU A 104 -2.99 -1.02 -2.18
CA GLU A 104 -2.49 -2.38 -2.28
C GLU A 104 -2.01 -2.89 -0.92
N ALA A 105 -1.29 -2.07 -0.14
CA ALA A 105 -0.74 -2.47 1.16
C ALA A 105 -1.81 -2.67 2.24
N LYS A 106 -2.94 -1.94 2.17
CA LYS A 106 -4.03 -2.04 3.16
C LYS A 106 -3.47 -1.94 4.57
N LYS A 107 -3.85 -2.87 5.47
CA LYS A 107 -3.45 -2.88 6.89
C LYS A 107 -1.96 -3.16 7.06
N GLU A 108 -1.36 -3.93 6.17
CA GLU A 108 0.03 -4.36 6.22
C GLU A 108 1.02 -3.23 5.93
N LEU A 109 0.53 -2.08 5.45
CA LEU A 109 1.31 -0.86 5.35
C LEU A 109 2.04 -0.52 6.65
N VAL A 110 1.39 -0.75 7.80
CA VAL A 110 1.96 -0.44 9.11
C VAL A 110 3.23 -1.26 9.36
N GLU A 111 3.17 -2.57 9.19
CA GLU A 111 4.33 -3.44 9.40
C GLU A 111 5.46 -3.13 8.42
N ILE A 112 5.13 -2.96 7.13
CA ILE A 112 6.13 -2.65 6.08
C ILE A 112 6.84 -1.33 6.40
N SER A 113 6.08 -0.31 6.81
CA SER A 113 6.60 1.02 7.14
C SER A 113 7.49 0.97 8.38
N LEU A 114 7.08 0.28 9.44
CA LEU A 114 7.85 0.17 10.68
C LEU A 114 9.17 -0.59 10.46
N LEU A 115 9.15 -1.68 9.70
CA LEU A 115 10.36 -2.43 9.35
C LEU A 115 11.34 -1.57 8.56
N LEU A 116 10.84 -0.77 7.61
CA LEU A 116 11.68 0.11 6.82
C LEU A 116 12.26 1.26 7.66
N LEU A 117 11.45 1.89 8.53
CA LEU A 117 11.89 2.93 9.45
C LEU A 117 12.97 2.39 10.39
N ALA A 118 12.78 1.20 10.97
CA ALA A 118 13.78 0.55 11.81
C ALA A 118 15.09 0.27 11.04
N ALA A 119 14.99 -0.19 9.79
CA ALA A 119 16.16 -0.43 8.94
C ALA A 119 16.91 0.87 8.55
N ASN A 120 16.21 2.01 8.53
CA ASN A 120 16.73 3.29 8.06
C ASN A 120 16.61 4.42 9.10
N LEU A 121 16.68 4.10 10.40
CA LEU A 121 16.41 5.04 11.49
C LEU A 121 17.21 6.36 11.39
N ASN A 122 18.42 6.29 10.82
CA ASN A 122 19.33 7.42 10.66
C ASN A 122 19.15 8.22 9.34
N LYS A 123 18.28 7.77 8.41
CA LYS A 123 18.06 8.41 7.11
C LYS A 123 16.78 9.25 7.12
N LEU A 124 16.91 10.52 7.51
CA LEU A 124 15.78 11.42 7.76
C LEU A 124 14.80 11.59 6.58
N ALA A 125 15.30 11.67 5.35
CA ALA A 125 14.46 11.88 4.16
C ALA A 125 13.50 10.70 3.91
N SER A 126 13.99 9.45 4.01
CA SER A 126 13.16 8.26 3.88
C SER A 126 12.13 8.17 5.01
N SER A 127 12.54 8.52 6.24
CA SER A 127 11.64 8.49 7.39
C SER A 127 10.46 9.46 7.25
N ARG A 128 10.69 10.67 6.73
CA ARG A 128 9.62 11.67 6.54
C ARG A 128 8.52 11.18 5.60
N LEU A 129 8.88 10.61 4.45
CA LEU A 129 7.90 10.12 3.49
C LEU A 129 7.10 8.94 4.07
N VAL A 130 7.77 8.01 4.75
CA VAL A 130 7.10 6.84 5.35
C VAL A 130 6.14 7.26 6.47
N ILE A 131 6.55 8.23 7.31
CA ILE A 131 5.66 8.81 8.32
C ILE A 131 4.47 9.50 7.67
N GLN A 132 4.66 10.20 6.54
CA GLN A 132 3.55 10.79 5.79
C GLN A 132 2.59 9.72 5.26
N LEU A 133 3.09 8.63 4.67
CA LEU A 133 2.25 7.53 4.18
C LEU A 133 1.45 6.89 5.31
N LEU A 134 2.05 6.68 6.49
CA LEU A 134 1.36 6.20 7.68
C LEU A 134 0.25 7.15 8.12
N LYS A 135 0.51 8.46 8.17
CA LYS A 135 -0.51 9.47 8.48
C LYS A 135 -1.67 9.44 7.49
N GLU A 136 -1.36 9.40 6.19
CA GLU A 136 -2.37 9.32 5.14
C GLU A 136 -3.19 8.03 5.24
N HIS A 137 -2.56 6.91 5.53
CA HIS A 137 -3.22 5.63 5.72
C HIS A 137 -4.26 5.66 6.82
N PHE A 138 -3.89 6.15 8.01
CA PHE A 138 -4.85 6.23 9.11
C PHE A 138 -5.94 7.26 8.84
N LYS A 139 -5.60 8.42 8.25
CA LYS A 139 -6.57 9.46 7.88
C LYS A 139 -7.60 8.94 6.85
N LYS A 140 -7.15 8.16 5.87
CA LYS A 140 -7.96 7.68 4.74
C LYS A 140 -8.32 6.19 4.87
N SER A 141 -8.26 5.63 6.08
CA SER A 141 -8.39 4.19 6.31
C SER A 141 -9.72 3.62 5.82
N SER A 142 -10.82 4.36 5.95
CA SER A 142 -12.12 3.99 5.38
C SER A 142 -12.08 3.88 3.86
N LEU A 143 -11.51 4.87 3.17
CA LEU A 143 -11.37 4.86 1.70
C LEU A 143 -10.43 3.76 1.20
N ILE A 144 -9.38 3.43 1.96
CA ILE A 144 -8.40 2.41 1.60
C ILE A 144 -8.99 1.01 1.80
N LEU A 145 -9.61 0.75 2.95
CA LEU A 145 -10.07 -0.58 3.34
C LEU A 145 -11.48 -0.89 2.84
N HIS A 146 -12.35 0.11 2.76
CA HIS A 146 -13.76 0.00 2.44
C HIS A 146 -14.21 1.15 1.53
N PRO A 147 -13.66 1.26 0.30
CA PRO A 147 -13.96 2.36 -0.59
C PRO A 147 -15.46 2.44 -0.92
N PRO A 148 -16.06 3.64 -0.88
CA PRO A 148 -17.42 3.81 -1.34
C PRO A 148 -17.48 3.56 -2.85
N LYS A 149 -18.41 2.70 -3.27
CA LYS A 149 -18.67 2.39 -4.68
C LYS A 149 -19.44 3.53 -5.33
N LEU A 150 -18.72 4.56 -5.79
CA LEU A 150 -19.34 5.73 -6.44
C LEU A 150 -20.02 5.37 -7.77
N VAL A 151 -19.46 4.40 -8.50
CA VAL A 151 -19.98 3.90 -9.77
C VAL A 151 -19.75 2.39 -9.83
N ARG A 152 -20.72 1.63 -10.36
CA ARG A 152 -20.57 0.19 -10.59
C ARG A 152 -20.05 -0.12 -12.00
N GLY A 153 -19.48 -1.31 -12.19
CA GLY A 153 -18.97 -1.73 -13.49
C GLY A 153 -20.04 -1.76 -14.59
N GLU A 154 -21.26 -2.17 -14.24
CA GLU A 154 -22.40 -2.21 -15.16
C GLU A 154 -22.82 -0.82 -15.63
N GLU A 155 -22.67 0.19 -14.77
CA GLU A 155 -22.95 1.58 -15.12
C GLU A 155 -21.90 2.11 -16.10
N LEU A 156 -20.62 1.80 -15.88
CA LEU A 156 -19.53 2.17 -16.80
C LEU A 156 -19.70 1.51 -18.17
N ILE A 157 -20.11 0.24 -18.23
CA ILE A 157 -20.42 -0.47 -19.49
C ILE A 157 -21.47 0.29 -20.29
N LYS A 158 -22.58 0.65 -19.64
CA LYS A 158 -23.71 1.31 -20.30
C LYS A 158 -23.35 2.73 -20.74
N LEU A 159 -22.70 3.51 -19.89
CA LEU A 159 -22.36 4.91 -20.15
C LEU A 159 -21.27 5.05 -21.20
N LEU A 160 -20.21 4.25 -21.10
CA LEU A 160 -19.05 4.34 -21.99
C LEU A 160 -19.17 3.43 -23.22
N ARG A 161 -20.21 2.60 -23.30
CA ARG A 161 -20.43 1.60 -24.37
C ARG A 161 -19.22 0.67 -24.58
N ILE A 162 -18.58 0.28 -23.49
CA ILE A 162 -17.41 -0.60 -23.50
C ILE A 162 -17.79 -2.05 -23.18
N PRO A 163 -17.12 -3.06 -23.78
CA PRO A 163 -17.40 -4.44 -23.46
C PRO A 163 -17.02 -4.79 -22.02
N SER A 164 -17.67 -5.82 -21.49
CA SER A 164 -17.25 -6.42 -20.21
C SER A 164 -15.82 -6.95 -20.33
N GLY A 165 -14.98 -6.70 -19.32
CA GLY A 165 -13.61 -7.22 -19.31
C GLY A 165 -12.65 -6.52 -18.34
N PRO A 166 -11.34 -6.86 -18.39
CA PRO A 166 -10.31 -6.32 -17.50
C PRO A 166 -10.21 -4.79 -17.52
N TYR A 167 -10.62 -4.18 -18.64
CA TYR A 167 -10.65 -2.75 -18.81
C TYR A 167 -11.57 -2.04 -17.81
N ILE A 168 -12.69 -2.66 -17.43
CA ILE A 168 -13.60 -2.10 -16.42
C ILE A 168 -12.95 -2.15 -15.05
N SER A 169 -12.32 -3.27 -14.71
CA SER A 169 -11.58 -3.41 -13.45
C SER A 169 -10.46 -2.38 -13.36
N TYR A 170 -9.79 -2.09 -14.48
CA TYR A 170 -8.82 -1.00 -14.57
C TYR A 170 -9.47 0.36 -14.28
N LEU A 171 -10.56 0.74 -14.96
CA LEU A 171 -11.25 2.01 -14.71
C LEU A 171 -11.71 2.16 -13.25
N LEU A 172 -12.30 1.10 -12.67
CA LEU A 172 -12.71 1.08 -11.27
C LEU A 172 -11.52 1.25 -10.32
N SER A 173 -10.37 0.63 -10.63
CA SER A 173 -9.13 0.81 -9.86
C SER A 173 -8.62 2.26 -9.95
N ARG A 174 -8.64 2.86 -11.14
CA ARG A 174 -8.27 4.27 -11.34
C ARG A 174 -9.18 5.23 -10.58
N ILE A 175 -10.49 4.97 -10.55
CA ILE A 175 -11.45 5.73 -9.75
C ILE A 175 -11.09 5.60 -8.26
N HIS A 176 -10.82 4.38 -7.77
CA HIS A 176 -10.44 4.16 -6.36
C HIS A 176 -9.17 4.92 -5.97
N GLN A 177 -8.14 4.90 -6.83
CA GLN A 177 -6.93 5.69 -6.65
C GLN A 177 -7.26 7.19 -6.60
N ALA A 178 -8.07 7.68 -7.53
CA ALA A 178 -8.50 9.08 -7.54
C ALA A 178 -9.33 9.48 -6.30
N GLN A 179 -10.09 8.55 -5.71
CA GLN A 179 -10.77 8.76 -4.42
C GLN A 179 -9.76 8.89 -3.28
N VAL A 180 -8.74 8.04 -3.21
CA VAL A 180 -7.66 8.14 -2.20
C VAL A 180 -6.85 9.42 -2.37
N MET A 181 -6.68 9.89 -3.60
CA MET A 181 -6.08 11.19 -3.92
C MET A 181 -7.02 12.38 -3.69
N GLU A 182 -8.24 12.15 -3.23
CA GLU A 182 -9.30 13.15 -3.02
C GLU A 182 -9.75 13.92 -4.28
N LYS A 183 -9.39 13.44 -5.48
CA LYS A 183 -9.77 14.03 -6.76
C LYS A 183 -11.23 13.72 -7.12
N VAL A 184 -11.71 12.55 -6.70
CA VAL A 184 -13.07 12.06 -6.99
C VAL A 184 -13.79 11.78 -5.67
N LYS A 185 -14.95 12.42 -5.47
CA LYS A 185 -15.76 12.27 -4.25
C LYS A 185 -17.24 11.96 -4.52
N THR A 186 -17.70 12.15 -5.75
CA THR A 186 -19.10 11.95 -6.14
C THR A 186 -19.19 11.04 -7.35
N LYS A 187 -20.39 10.52 -7.60
CA LYS A 187 -20.69 9.67 -8.75
C LYS A 187 -20.40 10.39 -10.08
N GLU A 188 -20.80 11.65 -10.18
CA GLU A 188 -20.65 12.46 -11.39
C GLU A 188 -19.17 12.67 -11.72
N LYS A 189 -18.36 13.04 -10.71
CA LYS A 189 -16.90 13.17 -10.86
C LYS A 189 -16.23 11.85 -11.22
N ALA A 190 -16.75 10.73 -10.74
CA ALA A 190 -16.22 9.41 -11.07
C ALA A 190 -16.49 9.04 -12.53
N ILE A 191 -17.67 9.36 -13.05
CA ILE A 191 -18.03 9.18 -14.46
C ILE A 191 -17.15 10.06 -15.34
N GLU A 192 -17.06 11.37 -15.04
CA GLU A 192 -16.21 12.32 -15.78
C GLU A 192 -14.75 11.85 -15.82
N TYR A 193 -14.24 11.38 -14.68
CA TYR A 193 -12.88 10.87 -14.57
C TYR A 193 -12.67 9.59 -15.42
N ALA A 194 -13.65 8.67 -15.42
CA ALA A 194 -13.59 7.45 -16.23
C ALA A 194 -13.61 7.76 -17.73
N GLU A 195 -14.46 8.69 -18.18
CA GLU A 195 -14.49 9.16 -19.56
C GLU A 195 -13.16 9.77 -20.00
N LYS A 196 -12.56 10.59 -19.13
CA LYS A 196 -11.25 11.19 -19.41
C LYS A 196 -10.19 10.13 -19.64
N ILE A 197 -10.11 9.13 -18.77
CA ILE A 197 -9.15 8.02 -18.90
C ILE A 197 -9.41 7.24 -20.20
N ALA A 198 -10.68 6.96 -20.53
CA ALA A 198 -11.01 6.24 -21.75
C ALA A 198 -10.54 6.98 -23.01
N ARG A 199 -10.78 8.30 -23.07
CA ARG A 199 -10.30 9.14 -24.18
C ARG A 199 -8.77 9.20 -24.28
N GLU A 200 -8.06 9.23 -23.15
CA GLU A 200 -6.59 9.25 -23.15
C GLU A 200 -6.02 7.94 -23.73
N ILE A 201 -6.61 6.80 -23.38
CA ILE A 201 -6.17 5.48 -23.85
C ILE A 201 -6.43 5.29 -25.34
N ASP A 202 -7.58 5.74 -25.85
CA ASP A 202 -7.88 5.65 -27.27
C ASP A 202 -6.90 6.50 -28.11
N LYS A 203 -6.57 7.71 -27.63
CA LYS A 203 -5.55 8.56 -28.27
C LYS A 203 -4.16 7.92 -28.30
N GLU A 204 -3.75 7.23 -27.23
CA GLU A 204 -2.47 6.52 -27.19
C GLU A 204 -2.42 5.33 -28.17
N LYS A 205 -3.55 4.63 -28.36
CA LYS A 205 -3.65 3.56 -29.37
C LYS A 205 -3.54 4.10 -30.80
N ASP A 206 -4.23 5.20 -31.09
CA ASP A 206 -4.21 5.82 -32.41
C ASP A 206 -2.82 6.36 -32.77
N GLN A 207 -2.11 6.98 -31.81
CA GLN A 207 -0.75 7.46 -32.01
C GLN A 207 0.26 6.33 -32.19
N ASN A 208 0.11 5.23 -31.45
CA ASN A 208 0.98 4.05 -31.61
C ASN A 208 0.70 3.30 -32.93
N HIS A 209 -0.53 3.31 -33.43
CA HIS A 209 -0.87 2.74 -34.73
C HIS A 209 -0.31 3.57 -35.89
N SER A 210 -0.36 4.90 -35.81
CA SER A 210 0.26 5.80 -36.80
C SER A 210 1.79 5.71 -36.81
N ARG A 211 2.45 5.58 -35.65
CA ARG A 211 3.90 5.39 -35.56
C ARG A 211 4.39 4.06 -36.16
N ARG A 212 3.57 3.00 -36.08
CA ARG A 212 3.88 1.68 -36.67
C ARG A 212 3.65 1.61 -38.19
N LYS A 213 2.90 2.55 -38.77
CA LYS A 213 2.70 2.65 -40.23
C LYS A 213 3.78 3.47 -40.95
N HIS A 214 4.63 4.16 -40.20
CA HIS A 214 5.74 4.98 -40.72
C HIS A 214 7.14 4.39 -40.41
N LEU A 215 7.19 3.12 -40.04
CA LEU A 215 8.38 2.27 -39.93
C LEU A 215 8.26 1.15 -40.97
#